data_AF-A0A6P8BEJ4-F1
#
_entry.id   AF-A0A6P8BEJ4-F1
#
_cell.length_a   1.000
_cell.length_b   1.000
_cell.length_c   1.000
_cell.angle_alpha   90.00
_cell.angle_beta   90.00
_cell.angle_gamma   90.00
#
_symmetry.space_group_name_H-M   'P 1'
#
loop_
_entity.id
_entity.type
_entity.pdbx_description
1 polymer ?
#
loop_
_entity_poly.entity_id
_entity_poly.type
_entity_poly.pdbx_seq_one_letter_code
_entity_poly.pdbx_strand_id
1 'polypeptide(L)'
;MSAQSSAGIQTLLEAEREASKIVQKAREFRTKRVKEARDEAKKEIEAYKSEKESEYKAFESKHTQGNKQAEEEANKEAETQIKEIKEAGKKHQDKVIKDLLKAVFEPHPVPPTAA
;
A
#
# COMPACT_ATOMS: atom_id res chain seq x y z
N MET A 1 -7.14 34.90 78.39
CA MET A 1 -6.86 33.51 77.95
C MET A 1 -7.70 33.04 76.75
N SER A 2 -8.53 33.89 76.11
CA SER A 2 -9.37 33.49 74.95
C SER A 2 -8.77 33.85 73.57
N ALA A 3 -8.02 34.95 73.45
CA ALA A 3 -7.45 35.40 72.17
C ALA A 3 -6.32 34.49 71.64
N GLN A 4 -5.57 33.83 72.53
CA GLN A 4 -4.51 32.87 72.15
C GLN A 4 -5.09 31.61 71.48
N SER A 5 -6.28 31.18 71.92
CA SER A 5 -6.98 30.01 71.37
C SER A 5 -7.54 30.30 69.97
N SER A 6 -8.12 31.49 69.75
CA SER A 6 -8.64 31.88 68.43
C SER A 6 -7.55 32.04 67.37
N ALA A 7 -6.36 32.53 67.75
CA ALA A 7 -5.23 32.72 66.83
C ALA A 7 -4.63 31.38 66.34
N GLY A 8 -4.54 30.37 67.22
CA GLY A 8 -4.08 29.02 66.86
C GLY A 8 -5.06 28.27 65.96
N ILE A 9 -6.37 28.43 66.20
CA ILE A 9 -7.41 27.86 65.34
C ILE A 9 -7.37 28.46 63.93
N GLN A 10 -7.13 29.77 63.81
CA GLN A 10 -7.00 30.43 62.50
C GLN A 10 -5.79 29.92 61.71
N THR A 11 -4.65 29.71 62.37
CA THR A 11 -3.46 29.14 61.70
C THR A 11 -3.69 27.71 61.23
N LEU A 12 -4.41 26.89 62.00
CA LEU A 12 -4.78 25.53 61.58
C LEU A 12 -5.75 25.54 60.38
N LEU A 13 -6.74 26.45 60.38
CA LEU A 13 -7.66 26.61 59.25
C LEU A 13 -6.97 27.10 57.97
N GLU A 14 -5.97 27.98 58.08
CA GLU A 14 -5.15 28.39 56.95
C GLU A 14 -4.29 27.24 56.43
N ALA A 15 -3.64 26.49 57.31
CA ALA A 15 -2.87 25.30 56.95
C ALA A 15 -3.74 24.24 56.26
N GLU A 16 -4.98 24.02 56.73
CA GLU A 16 -5.93 23.10 56.09
C GLU A 16 -6.32 23.55 54.67
N ARG A 17 -6.54 24.85 54.47
CA ARG A 17 -6.82 25.43 53.15
C ARG A 17 -5.62 25.30 52.22
N GLU A 18 -4.41 25.53 52.70
CA GLU A 18 -3.19 25.35 51.91
C GLU A 18 -2.96 23.89 51.53
N ALA A 19 -3.08 22.96 52.48
CA ALA A 19 -3.00 21.53 52.21
C ALA A 19 -4.04 21.09 51.17
N SER A 20 -5.28 21.56 51.30
CA SER A 20 -6.36 21.28 50.34
C SER A 20 -6.03 21.80 48.94
N LYS A 21 -5.47 23.01 48.82
CA LYS A 21 -5.02 23.58 47.54
C LYS A 21 -3.88 22.77 46.93
N ILE A 22 -2.92 22.30 47.73
CA ILE A 22 -1.80 21.47 47.26
C ILE A 22 -2.34 20.16 46.67
N VAL A 23 -3.28 19.51 47.37
CA VAL A 23 -3.90 18.26 46.90
C VAL A 23 -4.72 18.47 45.63
N GLN A 24 -5.48 19.56 45.53
CA GLN A 24 -6.22 19.90 44.30
C GLN A 24 -5.28 20.11 43.11
N LYS A 25 -4.24 20.93 43.27
CA LYS A 25 -3.22 21.14 42.23
C LYS A 25 -2.57 19.84 41.79
N ALA A 26 -2.25 18.94 42.72
CA ALA A 26 -1.68 17.63 42.38
C ALA A 26 -2.65 16.76 41.56
N ARG A 27 -3.96 16.77 41.89
CA ARG A 27 -5.00 16.05 41.13
C ARG A 27 -5.19 16.62 39.73
N GLU A 28 -5.21 17.95 39.61
CA GLU A 28 -5.30 18.65 38.33
C GLU A 28 -4.09 18.35 37.46
N PHE A 29 -2.88 18.44 38.02
CA PHE A 29 -1.63 18.12 37.33
C PHE A 29 -1.62 16.67 36.82
N ARG A 30 -2.03 15.71 37.67
CA ARG A 30 -2.15 14.31 37.25
C ARG A 30 -3.12 14.16 36.07
N THR A 31 -4.28 14.79 36.15
CA THR A 31 -5.31 14.70 35.11
C THR A 31 -4.85 15.35 33.81
N LYS A 32 -4.16 16.50 33.90
CA LYS A 32 -3.56 17.19 32.76
C LYS A 32 -2.50 16.32 32.08
N ARG A 33 -1.59 15.73 32.85
CA ARG A 33 -0.51 14.87 32.33
C ARG A 33 -1.02 13.60 31.66
N VAL A 34 -2.11 13.02 32.16
CA VAL A 34 -2.78 11.88 31.52
C VAL A 34 -3.43 12.29 30.19
N LYS A 35 -4.03 13.48 30.11
CA LYS A 35 -4.59 14.00 28.85
C LYS A 35 -3.49 14.28 27.83
N GLU A 36 -2.44 14.98 28.25
CA GLU A 36 -1.27 15.28 27.41
C GLU A 36 -0.66 14.01 26.83
N ALA A 37 -0.41 12.99 27.66
CA ALA A 37 0.12 11.71 27.18
C ALA A 37 -0.80 11.02 26.16
N ARG A 38 -2.12 11.11 26.32
CA ARG A 38 -3.08 10.56 25.35
C ARG A 38 -3.07 11.34 24.04
N ASP A 39 -2.98 12.67 24.11
CA ASP A 39 -2.99 13.53 22.93
C ASP A 39 -1.66 13.42 22.16
N GLU A 40 -0.53 13.29 22.86
CA GLU A 40 0.77 12.99 22.27
C GLU A 40 0.78 11.63 21.57
N ALA A 41 0.30 10.57 22.23
CA ALA A 41 0.21 9.24 21.62
C ALA A 41 -0.68 9.24 20.37
N LYS A 42 -1.81 9.97 20.39
CA LYS A 42 -2.67 10.12 19.21
C LYS A 42 -1.96 10.82 18.06
N LYS A 43 -1.24 11.92 18.34
CA LYS A 43 -0.45 12.64 17.33
C LYS A 43 0.62 11.75 16.72
N GLU A 44 1.30 10.95 17.52
CA GLU A 44 2.33 10.02 17.05
C GLU A 44 1.73 8.91 16.18
N ILE A 45 0.57 8.37 16.56
CA ILE A 45 -0.17 7.40 15.74
C ILE A 45 -0.61 8.01 14.41
N GLU A 46 -1.13 9.24 14.42
CA GLU A 46 -1.56 9.95 13.20
C GLU A 46 -0.37 10.24 12.28
N ALA A 47 0.76 10.68 12.83
CA ALA A 47 2.00 10.89 12.07
C ALA A 47 2.49 9.59 11.44
N TYR A 48 2.56 8.50 12.21
CA TYR A 48 2.98 7.20 11.71
C TYR A 48 2.02 6.66 10.62
N LYS A 49 0.71 6.84 10.81
CA LYS A 49 -0.29 6.46 9.81
C LYS A 49 -0.12 7.26 8.52
N SER A 50 0.08 8.57 8.61
CA SER A 50 0.31 9.42 7.45
C SER A 50 1.59 9.06 6.71
N GLU A 51 2.66 8.74 7.43
CA GLU A 51 3.93 8.28 6.86
C GLU A 51 3.74 6.97 6.10
N LYS A 52 3.10 5.97 6.72
CA LYS A 52 2.80 4.69 6.08
C LYS A 52 1.87 4.81 4.89
N GLU A 53 0.89 5.70 4.95
CA GLU A 53 -0.01 5.96 3.81
C GLU A 53 0.74 6.64 2.65
N SER A 54 1.68 7.54 2.96
CA SER A 54 2.57 8.15 1.95
C SER A 54 3.48 7.10 1.30
N GLU A 55 4.12 6.25 2.09
CA GLU A 55 4.92 5.12 1.60
C GLU A 55 4.08 4.19 0.73
N TYR A 56 2.86 3.86 1.16
CA TYR A 56 1.96 2.99 0.40
C TYR A 56 1.57 3.61 -0.94
N LYS A 57 1.19 4.90 -0.98
CA LYS A 57 0.88 5.61 -2.23
C LYS A 57 2.11 5.72 -3.14
N ALA A 58 3.29 5.93 -2.58
CA ALA A 58 4.54 5.95 -3.34
C ALA A 58 4.87 4.56 -3.92
N PHE A 59 4.61 3.49 -3.16
CA PHE A 59 4.77 2.12 -3.63
C PHE A 59 3.75 1.78 -4.72
N GLU A 60 2.48 2.13 -4.50
CA GLU A 60 1.39 1.93 -5.45
C GLU A 60 1.69 2.65 -6.76
N SER A 61 2.00 3.95 -6.73
CA SER A 61 2.34 4.70 -7.96
C SER A 61 3.53 4.10 -8.72
N LYS A 62 4.57 3.63 -8.03
CA LYS A 62 5.73 2.97 -8.67
C LYS A 62 5.38 1.60 -9.25
N HIS A 63 4.60 0.79 -8.56
CA HIS A 63 4.23 -0.54 -9.03
C HIS A 63 3.12 -0.52 -10.08
N THR A 64 2.15 0.37 -9.98
CA THR A 64 1.12 0.58 -11.00
C THR A 64 1.73 1.09 -12.31
N GLN A 65 2.82 1.85 -12.26
CA GLN A 65 3.59 2.23 -13.45
C GLN A 65 4.37 1.07 -14.07
N GLY A 66 4.85 0.12 -13.25
CA GLY A 66 5.56 -1.07 -13.72
C GLY A 66 4.73 -1.91 -14.69
N ASN A 67 3.42 -2.04 -14.47
CA ASN A 67 2.54 -2.78 -15.39
C ASN A 67 2.48 -2.14 -16.79
N LYS A 68 2.42 -0.81 -16.89
CA LYS A 68 2.35 -0.12 -18.19
C LYS A 68 3.66 -0.25 -18.96
N GLN A 69 4.79 -0.11 -18.27
CA GLN A 69 6.11 -0.28 -18.91
C GLN A 69 6.33 -1.72 -19.38
N ALA A 70 5.99 -2.70 -18.55
CA ALA A 70 6.05 -4.11 -18.93
C ALA A 70 5.11 -4.44 -20.10
N GLU A 71 3.90 -3.86 -20.12
CA GLU A 71 2.94 -4.02 -21.22
C GLU A 71 3.44 -3.37 -22.51
N GLU A 72 4.01 -2.16 -22.45
CA GLU A 72 4.61 -1.49 -23.60
C GLU A 72 5.82 -2.25 -24.17
N GLU A 73 6.68 -2.79 -23.30
CA GLU A 73 7.82 -3.64 -23.71
C GLU A 73 7.34 -4.93 -24.36
N ALA A 74 6.40 -5.64 -23.72
CA ALA A 74 5.82 -6.87 -24.27
C ALA A 74 5.12 -6.62 -25.62
N ASN A 75 4.41 -5.50 -25.77
CA ASN A 75 3.77 -5.13 -27.03
C ASN A 75 4.80 -4.86 -28.14
N LYS A 76 5.91 -4.17 -27.84
CA LYS A 76 6.99 -3.94 -28.82
C LYS A 76 7.66 -5.25 -29.26
N GLU A 77 7.92 -6.15 -28.32
CA GLU A 77 8.47 -7.48 -28.63
C GLU A 77 7.49 -8.30 -29.49
N ALA A 78 6.20 -8.32 -29.12
CA ALA A 78 5.16 -8.99 -29.88
C ALA A 78 5.02 -8.42 -31.30
N GLU A 79 5.05 -7.10 -31.48
CA GLU A 79 5.04 -6.49 -32.80
C GLU A 79 6.23 -6.89 -33.65
N THR A 80 7.41 -7.02 -33.03
CA THR A 80 8.64 -7.45 -33.71
C THR A 80 8.50 -8.90 -34.17
N GLN A 81 8.06 -9.80 -33.28
CA GLN A 81 7.81 -11.20 -33.62
C GLN A 81 6.72 -11.35 -34.69
N ILE A 82 5.65 -10.56 -34.64
CA ILE A 82 4.60 -10.57 -35.67
C ILE A 82 5.16 -10.15 -37.03
N LYS A 83 6.06 -9.16 -37.08
CA LYS A 83 6.72 -8.77 -38.34
C LYS A 83 7.58 -9.91 -38.88
N GLU A 84 8.39 -10.54 -38.03
CA GLU A 84 9.21 -11.69 -38.41
C GLU A 84 8.37 -12.87 -38.93
N ILE A 85 7.27 -13.21 -38.24
CA ILE A 85 6.33 -14.26 -38.67
C ILE A 85 5.70 -13.90 -40.03
N LYS A 86 5.30 -12.64 -40.24
CA LYS A 86 4.74 -12.20 -41.52
C LYS A 86 5.77 -12.29 -42.66
N GLU A 87 7.02 -11.93 -42.41
CA GLU A 87 8.09 -12.02 -43.40
C GLU A 87 8.44 -13.48 -43.72
N ALA A 88 8.58 -14.33 -42.71
CA ALA A 88 8.78 -15.76 -42.87
C ALA A 88 7.60 -16.41 -43.62
N GLY A 89 6.37 -16.03 -43.27
CA GLY A 89 5.16 -16.46 -43.95
C GLY A 89 5.18 -16.12 -45.42
N LYS A 90 5.43 -14.85 -45.79
CA LYS A 90 5.54 -14.42 -47.19
C LYS A 90 6.63 -15.17 -47.96
N LYS A 91 7.79 -15.39 -47.33
CA LYS A 91 8.93 -16.09 -47.96
C LYS A 91 8.62 -17.56 -48.27
N HIS A 92 7.84 -18.22 -47.41
CA HIS A 92 7.51 -19.64 -47.56
C HIS A 92 6.16 -19.90 -48.22
N GLN A 93 5.31 -18.87 -48.38
CA GLN A 93 3.97 -18.95 -48.95
C GLN A 93 3.97 -19.62 -50.33
N ASP A 94 4.84 -19.18 -51.24
CA ASP A 94 4.89 -19.73 -52.60
C ASP A 94 5.28 -21.21 -52.64
N LYS A 95 6.14 -21.64 -51.71
CA LYS A 95 6.55 -23.04 -51.58
C LYS A 95 5.40 -23.89 -51.06
N VAL A 96 4.73 -23.43 -50.00
CA VAL A 96 3.58 -24.12 -49.40
C VAL A 96 2.42 -24.23 -50.40
N ILE A 97 2.12 -23.16 -51.16
CA ILE A 97 1.10 -23.19 -52.20
C ILE A 97 1.44 -24.24 -53.27
N LYS A 98 2.69 -24.30 -53.74
CA LYS A 98 3.12 -25.31 -54.72
C LYS A 98 3.00 -26.74 -54.18
N ASP A 99 3.40 -26.97 -52.93
CA ASP A 99 3.35 -28.29 -52.31
C ASP A 99 1.90 -28.74 -52.08
N LEU A 100 1.00 -27.82 -51.68
CA LEU A 100 -0.44 -28.09 -51.56
C LEU A 100 -1.09 -28.38 -52.91
N LEU A 101 -0.78 -27.59 -53.95
CA LEU A 101 -1.30 -27.83 -55.29
C LEU A 101 -0.84 -29.19 -55.82
N LYS A 102 0.44 -29.55 -55.64
CA LYS A 102 0.94 -30.88 -56.00
C LYS A 102 0.19 -31.99 -55.29
N ALA A 103 0.03 -31.89 -53.97
CA ALA A 103 -0.68 -32.91 -53.18
C ALA A 103 -2.15 -33.08 -53.62
N VAL A 104 -2.82 -32.02 -54.09
CA VAL A 104 -4.20 -32.07 -54.58
C VAL A 104 -4.27 -32.60 -56.02
N PHE A 105 -3.32 -32.25 -56.87
CA PHE A 105 -3.31 -32.63 -58.29
C PHE A 105 -2.59 -33.96 -58.58
N GLU A 106 -1.83 -34.52 -57.64
CA GLU A 106 -1.20 -35.84 -57.76
C GLU A 106 -2.05 -36.90 -57.02
N PRO A 107 -2.95 -37.61 -57.71
CA PRO A 107 -3.70 -38.68 -57.09
C PRO A 107 -2.76 -39.83 -56.72
N HIS A 108 -2.73 -40.18 -55.44
CA HIS A 108 -2.11 -41.39 -54.92
C HIS A 108 -3.20 -42.43 -54.58
N PRO A 109 -3.75 -43.15 -55.57
CA PRO A 109 -4.72 -44.20 -55.31
C PRO A 109 -4.01 -45.34 -54.59
N VAL A 110 -4.37 -45.55 -53.32
CA VAL A 110 -3.97 -46.74 -52.56
C VAL A 110 -5.11 -47.76 -52.70
N PRO A 111 -4.83 -48.98 -53.19
CA PRO A 111 -5.86 -50.01 -53.22
C PRO A 111 -6.29 -50.33 -51.78
N PRO A 112 -7.59 -50.53 -51.51
CA PRO A 112 -8.05 -50.89 -50.18
C PRO A 112 -7.41 -52.23 -49.78
N THR A 113 -6.68 -52.23 -48.66
CA THR A 113 -6.13 -53.44 -48.07
C THR A 113 -7.32 -54.32 -47.65
N ALA A 114 -7.37 -55.55 -48.17
CA ALA A 114 -8.44 -56.50 -47.89
C ALA A 114 -8.60 -56.71 -46.36
N ALA A 115 -9.87 -56.79 -45.92
CA ALA A 115 -10.27 -57.03 -44.54
C ALA A 115 -9.83 -58.40 -44.02
#